data_AF-A0A2N5D5Q7-F1
#
_entry.id   AF-A0A2N5D5Q7-F1
#
_cell.length_a   1.000
_cell.length_b   1.000
_cell.length_c   1.000
_cell.angle_alpha   90.00
_cell.angle_beta   90.00
_cell.angle_gamma   90.00
#
_symmetry.space_group_name_H-M   'P 1'
#
loop_
_entity.id
_entity.type
_entity.pdbx_description
1 polymer ?
#
loop_
_entity_poly.entity_id
_entity_poly.type
_entity_poly.pdbx_seq_one_letter_code
_entity_poly.pdbx_strand_id
1 'polypeptide(L)'
;MLRGWILGVAVLAMLPPAANAAGSVLIIGGGIAKDCSEAVIRGRYDDDTMRLCTTALEVETLSMGDRARTLVNRGVIQLRRQAYVEARADFDAAGRIEPKLGEVYVNRGAALVAEDRFAEGLSEIDRGLALGVKQPERAYYNRALAHENLGDVKAAYYDFQRAAELDPKWTAPKEELARFSFKSR
;
A
#
# COMPACT_ATOMS: atom_id res chain seq x y z
N MET A 1 -4.19 -35.36 14.93
CA MET A 1 -3.44 -34.16 14.49
C MET A 1 -3.05 -34.36 13.03
N LEU A 2 -3.90 -33.95 12.08
CA LEU A 2 -3.61 -34.04 10.65
C LEU A 2 -2.79 -32.80 10.23
N ARG A 3 -1.50 -33.00 9.96
CA ARG A 3 -0.65 -32.00 9.29
C ARG A 3 -1.02 -31.98 7.81
N GLY A 4 -1.99 -31.14 7.43
CA GLY A 4 -2.26 -30.83 6.03
C GLY A 4 -1.14 -29.98 5.44
N TRP A 5 -0.61 -30.38 4.28
CA TRP A 5 0.36 -29.59 3.53
C TRP A 5 -0.39 -28.78 2.48
N ILE A 6 -0.17 -27.47 2.44
CA ILE A 6 -0.72 -26.59 1.40
C ILE A 6 0.08 -26.86 0.12
N LEU A 7 -0.47 -27.67 -0.79
CA LEU A 7 0.04 -27.85 -2.16
C LEU A 7 -0.75 -26.91 -3.07
N GLY A 8 -0.29 -25.67 -3.17
CA GLY A 8 -0.92 -24.66 -4.03
C GLY A 8 -0.61 -24.95 -5.49
N VAL A 9 -1.59 -25.42 -6.26
CA VAL A 9 -1.61 -25.17 -7.70
C VAL A 9 -2.15 -23.75 -7.87
N ALA A 10 -1.27 -22.76 -7.76
CA ALA A 10 -1.61 -21.41 -8.17
C ALA A 10 -1.67 -21.44 -9.71
N VAL A 11 -2.88 -21.42 -10.27
CA VAL A 11 -3.02 -21.03 -11.68
C VAL A 11 -2.44 -19.63 -11.76
N LEU A 12 -1.37 -19.45 -12.54
CA LEU A 12 -0.68 -18.16 -12.72
C LEU A 12 -1.74 -17.09 -12.91
N ALA A 13 -1.95 -16.25 -11.90
CA ALA A 13 -2.96 -15.22 -11.97
C ALA A 13 -2.50 -14.19 -13.00
N MET A 14 -3.39 -13.83 -13.93
CA MET A 14 -3.29 -12.52 -14.56
C MET A 14 -3.38 -11.51 -13.42
N LEU A 15 -2.28 -10.84 -13.13
CA LEU A 15 -2.15 -9.85 -12.05
C LEU A 15 -3.32 -8.87 -12.12
N PRO A 16 -4.13 -8.70 -11.05
CA PRO A 16 -4.98 -7.52 -10.97
C PRO A 16 -4.06 -6.29 -11.00
N PRO A 17 -4.27 -5.33 -11.92
CA PRO A 17 -3.28 -4.30 -12.28
C PRO A 17 -3.17 -3.15 -11.26
N ALA A 18 -3.38 -3.39 -9.96
CA ALA A 18 -3.32 -2.34 -8.96
C ALA A 18 -2.80 -2.83 -7.61
N ALA A 19 -1.54 -2.50 -7.31
CA ALA A 19 -1.08 -2.45 -5.92
C ALA A 19 -2.02 -1.53 -5.12
N ASN A 20 -2.49 -2.02 -3.97
CA ASN A 20 -3.46 -1.30 -3.16
C ASN A 20 -2.70 -0.42 -2.17
N ALA A 21 -2.60 0.88 -2.43
CA ALA A 21 -1.93 1.80 -1.49
C ALA A 21 -2.49 1.65 -0.06
N ALA A 22 -1.60 1.65 0.94
CA ALA A 22 -1.91 1.41 2.35
C ALA A 22 -2.48 2.61 3.10
N GLY A 23 -3.23 3.42 2.38
CA GLY A 23 -3.97 4.54 2.94
C GLY A 23 -3.24 5.87 2.84
N SER A 24 -4.03 6.88 2.51
CA SER A 24 -3.69 8.29 2.71
C SER A 24 -3.46 8.61 4.18
N VAL A 25 -2.58 9.58 4.45
CA VAL A 25 -2.30 10.03 5.82
C VAL A 25 -3.09 11.30 6.11
N LEU A 26 -3.86 11.27 7.22
CA LEU A 26 -4.64 12.42 7.69
C LEU A 26 -3.75 13.59 8.13
N ILE A 27 -4.08 14.79 7.65
CA ILE A 27 -3.56 16.07 8.11
C ILE A 27 -4.67 16.78 8.90
N ILE A 28 -4.37 17.18 10.14
CA ILE A 28 -5.36 17.73 11.10
C ILE A 28 -5.42 19.27 11.05
N GLY A 29 -4.32 19.93 10.67
CA GLY A 29 -4.25 21.39 10.50
C GLY A 29 -5.13 21.89 9.35
N GLY A 30 -5.28 23.21 9.18
CA GLY A 30 -6.02 23.80 8.07
C GLY A 30 -5.19 23.98 6.79
N GLY A 31 -5.83 24.39 5.69
CA GLY A 31 -5.14 24.79 4.46
C GLY A 31 -5.22 23.77 3.31
N ILE A 32 -4.46 24.01 2.25
CA ILE A 32 -4.51 23.25 1.00
C ILE A 32 -4.05 21.80 1.24
N ALA A 33 -3.04 21.60 2.08
CA ALA A 33 -2.58 20.28 2.48
C ALA A 33 -3.69 19.45 3.14
N LYS A 34 -4.55 20.08 3.96
CA LYS A 34 -5.72 19.43 4.55
C LYS A 34 -6.73 19.04 3.47
N ASP A 35 -7.05 19.94 2.56
CA ASP A 35 -8.01 19.66 1.48
C ASP A 35 -7.52 18.53 0.57
N CYS A 36 -6.22 18.51 0.24
CA CYS A 36 -5.55 17.39 -0.40
C CYS A 36 -5.76 16.10 0.42
N SER A 37 -5.39 16.10 1.71
CA SER A 37 -5.51 14.93 2.58
C SER A 37 -6.94 14.39 2.63
N GLU A 38 -7.94 15.25 2.83
CA GLU A 38 -9.34 14.84 2.91
C GLU A 38 -9.85 14.30 1.58
N ALA A 39 -9.43 14.90 0.46
CA ALA A 39 -9.78 14.42 -0.87
C ALA A 39 -9.28 13.00 -1.12
N VAL A 40 -8.01 12.73 -0.80
CA VAL A 40 -7.42 11.39 -0.97
C VAL A 40 -8.06 10.38 -0.02
N ILE A 41 -8.37 10.75 1.23
CA ILE A 41 -9.11 9.89 2.18
C ILE A 41 -10.48 9.51 1.63
N ARG A 42 -11.17 10.44 0.94
CA ARG A 42 -12.45 10.19 0.27
C ARG A 42 -12.30 9.42 -1.05
N GLY A 43 -11.09 9.00 -1.41
CA GLY A 43 -10.82 8.24 -2.63
C GLY A 43 -10.80 9.06 -3.91
N ARG A 44 -10.59 10.38 -3.83
CA ARG A 44 -10.42 11.22 -5.01
C ARG A 44 -8.96 11.20 -5.47
N TYR A 45 -8.75 10.76 -6.70
CA TYR A 45 -7.44 10.65 -7.34
C TYR A 45 -7.43 11.40 -8.69
N ASP A 46 -8.30 12.41 -8.84
CA ASP A 46 -8.47 13.26 -10.02
C ASP A 46 -7.45 14.40 -10.11
N ASP A 47 -7.40 15.09 -11.26
CA ASP A 47 -6.36 16.10 -11.55
C ASP A 47 -6.47 17.30 -10.62
N ASP A 48 -7.68 17.63 -10.17
CA ASP A 48 -7.91 18.65 -9.17
C ASP A 48 -7.26 18.27 -7.84
N THR A 49 -7.40 17.02 -7.41
CA THR A 49 -6.77 16.54 -6.17
C THR A 49 -5.25 16.50 -6.30
N MET A 50 -4.72 16.07 -7.45
CA MET A 50 -3.29 16.13 -7.74
C MET A 50 -2.74 17.57 -7.65
N ARG A 51 -3.49 18.52 -8.22
CA ARG A 51 -3.14 19.95 -8.18
C ARG A 51 -3.19 20.49 -6.76
N LEU A 52 -4.21 20.14 -5.96
CA LEU A 52 -4.28 20.54 -4.54
C LEU A 52 -3.02 20.10 -3.78
N CYS A 53 -2.65 18.82 -3.89
CA CYS A 53 -1.47 18.29 -3.20
C CYS A 53 -0.17 18.94 -3.68
N THR A 54 -0.06 19.21 -4.98
CA THR A 54 1.11 19.88 -5.57
C THR A 54 1.22 21.34 -5.11
N THR A 55 0.13 22.11 -5.21
CA THR A 55 0.08 23.49 -4.73
C THR A 55 0.42 23.56 -3.24
N ALA A 56 -0.12 22.68 -2.41
CA ALA A 56 0.22 22.65 -0.98
C ALA A 56 1.73 22.51 -0.72
N LEU A 57 2.42 21.65 -1.49
CA LEU A 57 3.87 21.45 -1.34
C LEU A 57 4.71 22.64 -1.81
N GLU A 58 4.21 23.40 -2.78
CA GLU A 58 4.90 24.52 -3.43
C GLU A 58 4.70 25.85 -2.71
N VAL A 59 3.47 26.17 -2.30
CA VAL A 59 3.11 27.52 -1.84
C VAL A 59 2.82 27.58 -0.34
N GLU A 60 2.44 26.47 0.27
CA GLU A 60 2.02 26.46 1.66
C GLU A 60 3.24 26.27 2.59
N THR A 61 3.28 27.04 3.67
CA THR A 61 4.32 26.88 4.70
C THR A 61 3.93 25.71 5.60
N LEU A 62 4.35 24.51 5.20
CA LEU A 62 4.04 23.27 5.91
C LEU A 62 5.03 22.99 7.04
N SER A 63 4.51 22.43 8.15
CA SER A 63 5.37 21.74 9.12
C SER A 63 6.08 20.57 8.44
N MET A 64 7.22 20.13 9.00
CA MET A 64 7.94 18.96 8.44
C MET A 64 7.02 17.73 8.36
N GLY A 65 6.23 17.48 9.39
CA GLY A 65 5.26 16.37 9.40
C GLY A 65 4.19 16.52 8.32
N ASP A 66 3.59 17.70 8.18
CA ASP A 66 2.56 17.90 7.15
C ASP A 66 3.13 17.82 5.74
N ARG A 67 4.35 18.31 5.52
CA ARG A 67 5.06 18.13 4.25
C ARG A 67 5.27 16.66 3.92
N ALA A 68 5.73 15.84 4.88
CA ALA A 68 5.88 14.41 4.69
C ALA A 68 4.53 13.73 4.37
N ARG A 69 3.46 14.07 5.10
CA ARG A 69 2.12 13.52 4.87
C ARG A 69 1.51 13.94 3.53
N THR A 70 1.72 15.19 3.11
CA THR A 70 1.27 15.67 1.79
C THR A 70 2.03 14.97 0.66
N LEU A 71 3.33 14.74 0.82
CA LEU A 71 4.11 13.92 -0.13
C LEU A 71 3.56 12.48 -0.20
N VAL A 72 3.26 11.85 0.94
CA VAL A 72 2.61 10.52 0.95
C VAL A 72 1.26 10.56 0.23
N ASN A 73 0.42 11.56 0.49
CA ASN A 73 -0.89 11.68 -0.16
C ASN A 73 -0.76 11.89 -1.69
N ARG A 74 0.18 12.71 -2.14
CA ARG A 74 0.45 12.90 -3.57
C ARG A 74 0.98 11.62 -4.21
N GLY A 75 1.92 10.93 -3.54
CA GLY A 75 2.44 9.64 -3.97
C GLY A 75 1.36 8.56 -4.07
N VAL A 76 0.37 8.55 -3.16
CA VAL A 76 -0.79 7.65 -3.25
C VAL A 76 -1.63 7.91 -4.51
N ILE A 77 -1.86 9.18 -4.87
CA ILE A 77 -2.56 9.54 -6.11
C ILE A 77 -1.75 9.04 -7.33
N GLN A 78 -0.44 9.28 -7.35
CA GLN A 78 0.44 8.83 -8.43
C GLN A 78 0.44 7.31 -8.57
N LEU A 79 0.54 6.58 -7.46
CA LEU A 79 0.47 5.12 -7.42
C LEU A 79 -0.86 4.60 -8.00
N ARG A 80 -1.99 5.22 -7.64
CA ARG A 80 -3.32 4.88 -8.21
C ARG A 80 -3.43 5.17 -9.70
N ARG A 81 -2.65 6.12 -10.21
CA ARG A 81 -2.54 6.48 -11.63
C ARG A 81 -1.45 5.71 -12.37
N GLN A 82 -0.84 4.71 -11.73
CA GLN A 82 0.27 3.92 -12.28
C GLN A 82 1.55 4.73 -12.57
N ALA A 83 1.68 5.93 -12.00
CA ALA A 83 2.88 6.75 -12.05
C ALA A 83 3.85 6.32 -10.92
N TYR A 84 4.38 5.11 -11.03
CA TYR A 84 5.12 4.44 -9.95
C TYR A 84 6.44 5.10 -9.61
N VAL A 85 7.16 5.63 -10.61
CA VAL A 85 8.45 6.29 -10.43
C VAL A 85 8.28 7.59 -9.64
N GLU A 86 7.29 8.39 -10.01
CA GLU A 86 6.94 9.64 -9.33
C GLU A 86 6.44 9.35 -7.91
N ALA A 87 5.60 8.32 -7.74
CA ALA A 87 5.12 7.89 -6.43
C ALA A 87 6.28 7.55 -5.49
N ARG A 88 7.26 6.76 -5.97
CA ARG A 88 8.45 6.44 -5.19
C ARG A 88 9.29 7.67 -4.85
N ALA A 89 9.44 8.61 -5.78
CA ALA A 89 10.18 9.84 -5.50
C ALA A 89 9.54 10.64 -4.34
N ASP A 90 8.21 10.71 -4.29
CA ASP A 90 7.47 11.33 -3.20
C ASP A 90 7.61 10.56 -1.88
N PHE A 91 7.52 9.23 -1.92
CA PHE A 91 7.74 8.41 -0.73
C PHE A 91 9.17 8.52 -0.21
N ASP A 92 10.18 8.57 -1.09
CA ASP A 92 11.58 8.76 -0.72
C ASP A 92 11.82 10.14 -0.10
N ALA A 93 11.17 11.19 -0.62
CA ALA A 93 11.19 12.51 -0.02
C ALA A 93 10.51 12.50 1.37
N ALA A 94 9.33 11.88 1.49
CA ALA A 94 8.61 11.78 2.76
C ALA A 94 9.40 11.01 3.82
N GLY A 95 10.02 9.88 3.45
CA GLY A 95 10.83 9.06 4.36
C GLY A 95 12.11 9.72 4.84
N ARG A 96 12.67 10.66 4.06
CA ARG A 96 13.78 11.52 4.52
C ARG A 96 13.34 12.52 5.59
N ILE A 97 12.08 12.98 5.53
CA ILE A 97 11.54 13.97 6.48
C ILE A 97 11.01 13.27 7.74
N GLU A 98 10.22 12.20 7.59
CA GLU A 98 9.61 11.46 8.68
C GLU A 98 9.95 9.96 8.57
N PRO A 99 11.18 9.56 8.98
CA PRO A 99 11.67 8.19 8.78
C PRO A 99 10.94 7.13 9.62
N LYS A 100 10.06 7.53 10.54
CA LYS A 100 9.22 6.64 11.35
C LYS A 100 7.77 6.55 10.88
N LEU A 101 7.41 7.24 9.79
CA LEU A 101 6.07 7.17 9.22
C LEU A 101 5.92 5.86 8.43
N GLY A 102 5.29 4.84 9.02
CA GLY A 102 5.17 3.51 8.43
C GLY A 102 4.50 3.50 7.06
N GLU A 103 3.52 4.38 6.83
CA GLU A 103 2.80 4.52 5.56
C GLU A 103 3.73 4.86 4.40
N VAL A 104 4.86 5.53 4.64
CA VAL A 104 5.87 5.79 3.60
C VAL A 104 6.39 4.48 3.02
N TYR A 105 6.81 3.56 3.89
CA TYR A 105 7.47 2.33 3.49
C TYR A 105 6.49 1.33 2.89
N VAL A 106 5.28 1.23 3.45
CA VAL A 106 4.26 0.36 2.85
C VAL A 106 3.85 0.86 1.46
N ASN A 107 3.64 2.17 1.27
CA ASN A 107 3.27 2.70 -0.03
C ASN A 107 4.42 2.63 -1.05
N ARG A 108 5.68 2.83 -0.61
CA ARG A 108 6.86 2.60 -1.44
C ARG A 108 6.98 1.13 -1.85
N GLY A 109 6.77 0.22 -0.91
CA GLY A 109 6.76 -1.20 -1.19
C GLY A 109 5.64 -1.62 -2.14
N ALA A 110 4.45 -1.02 -2.02
CA ALA A 110 3.35 -1.21 -2.96
C ALA A 110 3.72 -0.75 -4.38
N ALA A 111 4.39 0.39 -4.53
CA ALA A 111 4.89 0.86 -5.83
C ALA A 111 5.93 -0.11 -6.42
N LEU A 112 6.86 -0.61 -5.59
CA LEU A 112 7.85 -1.60 -6.02
C LEU A 112 7.20 -2.92 -6.45
N VAL A 113 6.19 -3.40 -5.73
CA VAL A 113 5.41 -4.59 -6.14
C VAL A 113 4.71 -4.36 -7.48
N ALA A 114 4.19 -3.15 -7.73
CA ALA A 114 3.57 -2.81 -9.02
C ALA A 114 4.57 -2.70 -10.18
N GLU A 115 5.86 -2.48 -9.88
CA GLU A 115 6.98 -2.52 -10.83
C GLU A 115 7.62 -3.92 -10.93
N ASP A 116 6.95 -4.97 -10.43
CA ASP A 116 7.46 -6.36 -10.36
C ASP A 116 8.75 -6.54 -9.54
N ARG A 117 9.09 -5.56 -8.69
CA ARG A 117 10.26 -5.58 -7.78
C ARG A 117 9.88 -6.18 -6.44
N PHE A 118 9.40 -7.42 -6.46
CA PHE A 118 8.73 -8.05 -5.31
C PHE A 118 9.59 -8.18 -4.05
N ALA A 119 10.86 -8.56 -4.17
CA ALA A 119 11.75 -8.73 -3.01
C ALA A 119 12.03 -7.39 -2.31
N GLU A 120 12.21 -6.32 -3.08
CA GLU A 120 12.40 -4.97 -2.54
C GLU A 120 11.10 -4.45 -1.92
N GLY A 121 9.97 -4.68 -2.61
CA GLY A 121 8.64 -4.35 -2.10
C GLY A 121 8.33 -5.03 -0.78
N LEU A 122 8.66 -6.32 -0.65
CA LEU A 122 8.52 -7.10 0.58
C LEU A 122 9.30 -6.47 1.74
N SER A 123 10.59 -6.17 1.53
CA SER A 123 11.44 -5.54 2.55
C SER A 123 10.88 -4.19 3.02
N GLU A 124 10.32 -3.41 2.10
CA GLU A 124 9.73 -2.11 2.39
C GLU A 124 8.41 -2.22 3.17
N ILE A 125 7.55 -3.16 2.77
CA ILE A 125 6.28 -3.42 3.45
C ILE A 125 6.52 -3.93 4.87
N ASP A 126 7.48 -4.85 5.06
CA ASP A 126 7.86 -5.35 6.39
C ASP A 126 8.35 -4.23 7.30
N ARG A 127 9.18 -3.32 6.77
CA ARG A 127 9.63 -2.15 7.51
C ARG A 127 8.47 -1.24 7.92
N GLY A 128 7.54 -0.98 7.00
CA GLY A 128 6.37 -0.15 7.28
C GLY A 128 5.46 -0.77 8.35
N LEU A 129 5.19 -2.08 8.24
CA LEU A 129 4.44 -2.83 9.26
C LEU A 129 5.11 -2.78 10.64
N ALA A 130 6.44 -2.91 10.71
CA ALA A 130 7.20 -2.84 11.96
C ALA A 130 7.16 -1.46 12.64
N LEU A 131 7.04 -0.39 11.84
CA LEU A 131 6.89 0.98 12.34
C LEU A 131 5.44 1.31 12.76
N GLY A 132 4.49 0.46 12.36
CA GLY A 132 3.06 0.68 12.56
C GLY A 132 2.44 1.53 11.46
N VAL A 133 1.22 1.15 11.05
CA VAL A 133 0.43 1.86 10.02
C VAL A 133 -1.04 1.91 10.42
N LYS A 134 -1.75 2.91 9.91
CA LYS A 134 -3.20 3.03 10.17
C LYS A 134 -4.05 1.98 9.45
N GLN A 135 -3.59 1.47 8.30
CA GLN A 135 -4.30 0.49 7.46
C GLN A 135 -3.45 -0.78 7.25
N PRO A 136 -3.21 -1.57 8.32
CA PRO A 136 -2.35 -2.75 8.23
C PRO A 136 -2.90 -3.81 7.26
N GLU A 137 -4.22 -3.90 7.07
CA GLU A 137 -4.86 -4.82 6.12
C GLU A 137 -4.32 -4.63 4.69
N ARG A 138 -4.11 -3.38 4.26
CA ARG A 138 -3.57 -3.06 2.93
C ARG A 138 -2.11 -3.46 2.80
N ALA A 139 -1.35 -3.28 3.88
CA ALA A 139 0.04 -3.70 3.95
C ALA A 139 0.17 -5.22 3.82
N TYR A 140 -0.59 -5.99 4.59
CA TYR A 140 -0.62 -7.45 4.48
C TYR A 140 -1.05 -7.91 3.08
N TYR A 141 -2.06 -7.28 2.46
CA TYR A 141 -2.44 -7.63 1.09
C TYR A 141 -1.32 -7.40 0.08
N ASN A 142 -0.63 -6.26 0.11
CA ASN A 142 0.50 -6.02 -0.79
C ASN A 142 1.67 -6.97 -0.50
N ARG A 143 1.88 -7.33 0.76
CA ARG A 143 2.89 -8.32 1.15
C ARG A 143 2.55 -9.70 0.62
N ALA A 144 1.27 -10.08 0.65
CA ALA A 144 0.78 -11.32 0.09
C ALA A 144 1.03 -11.39 -1.42
N LEU A 145 0.76 -10.29 -2.15
CA LEU A 145 1.08 -10.20 -3.58
C LEU A 145 2.57 -10.37 -3.85
N ALA A 146 3.43 -9.75 -3.03
CA ALA A 146 4.88 -9.92 -3.15
C ALA A 146 5.31 -11.37 -2.90
N HIS A 147 4.81 -12.00 -1.83
CA HIS A 147 5.09 -13.40 -1.52
C HIS A 147 4.61 -14.36 -2.61
N GLU A 148 3.41 -14.15 -3.14
CA GLU A 148 2.83 -14.99 -4.20
C GLU A 148 3.71 -14.96 -5.46
N ASN A 149 4.13 -13.76 -5.89
CA ASN A 149 4.99 -13.59 -7.06
C ASN A 149 6.43 -14.10 -6.84
N LEU A 150 6.90 -14.14 -5.59
CA LEU A 150 8.16 -14.79 -5.21
C LEU A 150 8.02 -16.32 -5.06
N GLY A 151 6.82 -16.88 -5.24
CA GLY A 151 6.54 -18.31 -5.12
C GLY A 151 6.32 -18.79 -3.68
N ASP A 152 6.32 -17.90 -2.68
CA ASP A 152 5.96 -18.23 -1.30
C ASP A 152 4.44 -18.17 -1.11
N VAL A 153 3.76 -19.12 -1.76
CA VAL A 153 2.29 -19.26 -1.74
C VAL A 153 1.77 -19.42 -0.31
N LYS A 154 2.54 -20.04 0.58
CA LYS A 154 2.14 -20.23 1.98
C LYS A 154 2.12 -18.92 2.75
N ALA A 155 3.18 -18.10 2.64
CA ALA A 155 3.19 -16.77 3.26
C ALA A 155 2.08 -15.89 2.67
N ALA A 156 1.89 -15.92 1.35
CA ALA A 156 0.82 -15.18 0.68
C ALA A 156 -0.57 -15.53 1.23
N TYR A 157 -0.87 -16.82 1.41
CA TYR A 157 -2.13 -17.27 1.98
C TYR A 157 -2.40 -16.65 3.36
N TYR A 158 -1.42 -16.72 4.27
CA TYR A 158 -1.59 -16.19 5.62
C TYR A 158 -1.72 -14.67 5.64
N ASP A 159 -1.02 -13.96 4.76
CA ASP A 159 -1.13 -12.51 4.65
C ASP A 159 -2.47 -12.08 4.06
N PHE A 160 -2.99 -12.78 3.04
CA PHE A 160 -4.36 -12.52 2.55
C PHE A 160 -5.41 -12.82 3.62
N GLN A 161 -5.25 -13.93 4.37
CA GLN A 161 -6.11 -14.24 5.49
C GLN A 161 -6.07 -13.12 6.54
N ARG A 162 -4.88 -12.62 6.87
CA ARG A 162 -4.71 -11.54 7.84
C ARG A 162 -5.35 -10.25 7.37
N ALA A 163 -5.22 -9.90 6.09
CA ALA A 163 -5.88 -8.75 5.49
C ALA A 163 -7.42 -8.88 5.57
N ALA A 164 -7.98 -10.06 5.28
CA ALA A 164 -9.41 -10.33 5.36
C ALA A 164 -9.96 -10.27 6.80
N GLU A 165 -9.16 -10.67 7.80
CA GLU A 165 -9.50 -10.58 9.21
C GLU A 165 -9.53 -9.13 9.72
N LEU A 166 -8.58 -8.31 9.26
CA LEU A 166 -8.42 -6.91 9.69
C LEU A 166 -9.48 -5.99 9.08
N ASP A 167 -9.88 -6.21 7.83
CA ASP A 167 -11.05 -5.55 7.22
C ASP A 167 -11.99 -6.57 6.58
N PRO A 168 -12.98 -7.08 7.33
CA PRO A 168 -13.96 -8.03 6.80
C PRO A 168 -14.86 -7.48 5.69
N LYS A 169 -14.95 -6.15 5.52
CA LYS A 169 -15.78 -5.52 4.47
C LYS A 169 -15.03 -5.42 3.14
N TRP A 170 -13.71 -5.46 3.17
CA TRP A 170 -12.90 -5.48 1.95
C TRP A 170 -12.88 -6.89 1.35
N THR A 171 -13.49 -7.06 0.17
CA THR A 171 -13.67 -8.38 -0.44
C THR A 171 -12.43 -8.90 -1.15
N ALA A 172 -11.53 -8.04 -1.62
CA ALA A 172 -10.40 -8.45 -2.46
C ALA A 172 -9.53 -9.54 -1.81
N PRO A 173 -9.09 -9.46 -0.54
CA PRO A 173 -8.33 -10.54 0.08
C PRO A 173 -9.08 -11.89 0.10
N LYS A 174 -10.42 -11.87 0.25
CA LYS A 174 -11.26 -13.08 0.24
C LYS A 174 -11.39 -13.68 -1.16
N GLU A 175 -11.45 -12.83 -2.18
CA GLU A 175 -11.44 -13.24 -3.58
C GLU A 175 -10.11 -13.92 -3.92
N GLU A 176 -8.98 -13.36 -3.46
CA GLU A 176 -7.66 -14.01 -3.62
C GLU A 176 -7.61 -15.37 -2.91
N LEU A 177 -8.10 -15.44 -1.66
CA LEU A 177 -8.13 -16.68 -0.87
C LEU A 177 -8.97 -17.79 -1.54
N ALA A 178 -10.02 -17.43 -2.26
CA ALA A 178 -10.88 -18.42 -2.95
C ALA A 178 -10.14 -19.18 -4.07
N ARG A 179 -9.03 -18.63 -4.58
CA ARG A 179 -8.17 -19.29 -5.59
C ARG A 179 -7.29 -20.39 -4.99
N PHE A 180 -7.06 -20.37 -3.68
CA PHE A 180 -6.23 -21.36 -2.99
C PHE A 180 -7.03 -22.66 -2.86
N SER A 181 -6.58 -23.71 -3.53
CA SER A 181 -7.17 -25.04 -3.42
C SER A 181 -6.42 -25.90 -2.39
N PHE A 182 -7.18 -26.59 -1.54
CA PHE A 182 -6.65 -27.58 -0.60
C PHE A 182 -7.03 -28.97 -1.10
N LYS A 183 -6.06 -29.80 -1.48
CA LYS A 183 -6.31 -31.24 -1.63
C LYS A 183 -6.31 -31.89 -0.25
N SER A 184 -7.48 -32.25 0.26
CA SER A 184 -7.57 -33.24 1.34
C SER A 184 -7.20 -34.62 0.77
N ARG A 185 -6.27 -35.32 1.43
CA ARG A 185 -6.08 -36.77 1.19
C ARG A 185 -7.20 -37.56 1.84
#